data_AF-A0A662ECY1-F1
#
_entry.id   AF-A0A662ECY1-F1
#
_cell.length_a   1.000
_cell.length_b   1.000
_cell.length_c   1.000
_cell.angle_alpha   90.00
_cell.angle_beta   90.00
_cell.angle_gamma   90.00
#
_symmetry.space_group_name_H-M   'P 1'
#
loop_
_entity.id
_entity.type
_entity.pdbx_description
1 polymer ?
#
loop_
_entity_poly.entity_id
_entity_poly.type
_entity_poly.pdbx_seq_one_letter_code
_entity_poly.pdbx_strand_id
1 'polypeptide(L)'
;MQGRSLFGTDAFSPLPLAALGGIVVGAGMLFVRRRWYGPALERGKCGRVFRPEDKSSYCEQCVSVFLKRNAVSIEQQTAKAAQVRRWELMNGLVVRGLGVAVPGGRQIVGRRVVSGILLNFIVWLPLLGAVAWVPLFLRTIEPSLPLRGLQLGLVFAGGAGWVVAALSAWSRR
;
A
#
# COMPACT_ATOMS: atom_id res chain seq x y z
N MET A 1 -44.52 32.10 -13.82
CA MET A 1 -43.10 32.48 -13.87
C MET A 1 -42.53 32.39 -12.46
N GLN A 2 -41.73 31.38 -12.16
CA GLN A 2 -40.74 31.46 -11.08
C GLN A 2 -39.67 30.39 -11.34
N GLY A 3 -38.60 30.79 -12.01
CA GLY A 3 -37.44 29.94 -12.26
C GLY A 3 -36.76 29.65 -10.94
N ARG A 4 -36.89 28.42 -10.45
CA ARG A 4 -36.07 27.89 -9.36
C ARG A 4 -34.67 27.65 -9.93
N SER A 5 -33.74 28.52 -9.57
CA SER A 5 -32.31 28.39 -9.82
C SER A 5 -31.78 27.06 -9.28
N LEU A 6 -31.44 26.14 -10.19
CA LEU A 6 -30.77 24.85 -9.93
C LEU A 6 -29.29 24.99 -9.52
N PHE A 7 -28.81 26.20 -9.29
CA PHE A 7 -27.42 26.51 -8.95
C PHE A 7 -27.38 27.33 -7.66
N GLY A 8 -27.50 26.66 -6.52
CA GLY A 8 -27.43 27.30 -5.21
C GLY A 8 -27.00 26.30 -4.13
N THR A 9 -25.78 26.50 -3.62
CA THR A 9 -25.31 26.10 -2.28
C THR A 9 -24.94 24.64 -1.94
N ASP A 10 -24.84 23.71 -2.88
CA ASP A 10 -24.31 22.35 -2.55
C ASP A 10 -22.80 22.17 -2.79
N ALA A 11 -22.14 23.17 -3.38
CA ALA A 11 -20.71 23.13 -3.72
C ALA A 11 -19.78 23.11 -2.49
N PHE A 12 -20.30 23.43 -1.30
CA PHE A 12 -19.56 23.48 -0.04
C PHE A 12 -20.07 22.44 0.97
N SER A 13 -20.43 21.25 0.50
CA SER A 13 -20.56 20.11 1.42
C SER A 13 -19.16 19.77 1.99
N PRO A 14 -19.03 19.52 3.30
CA PRO A 14 -17.72 19.31 3.94
C PRO A 14 -17.01 18.04 3.42
N LEU A 15 -17.76 17.08 2.88
CA LEU A 15 -17.27 15.82 2.34
C LEU A 15 -16.42 15.99 1.06
N PRO A 16 -16.88 16.63 -0.03
CA PRO A 16 -16.05 16.86 -1.21
C PRO A 16 -14.86 17.77 -0.94
N LEU A 17 -14.98 18.74 -0.03
CA LEU A 17 -13.86 19.59 0.41
C LEU A 17 -12.78 18.78 1.14
N ALA A 18 -13.18 17.87 2.04
CA ALA A 18 -12.26 16.97 2.71
C ALA A 18 -11.58 16.00 1.71
N ALA A 19 -12.33 15.50 0.72
CA ALA A 19 -11.78 14.64 -0.33
C ALA A 19 -10.77 15.38 -1.21
N LEU A 20 -11.08 16.60 -1.66
CA LEU A 20 -10.16 17.47 -2.41
C LEU A 20 -8.92 17.81 -1.58
N GLY A 21 -9.10 18.17 -0.30
CA GLY A 21 -7.99 18.42 0.62
C GLY A 21 -7.07 17.20 0.75
N GLY A 22 -7.64 16.01 0.92
CA GLY A 22 -6.89 14.75 0.95
C GLY A 22 -6.12 14.47 -0.34
N ILE A 23 -6.73 14.70 -1.51
CA ILE A 23 -6.08 14.54 -2.81
C ILE A 23 -4.93 15.55 -2.98
N VAL A 24 -5.14 16.82 -2.62
CA VAL A 24 -4.13 17.87 -2.75
C VAL A 24 -2.96 17.62 -1.81
N VAL A 25 -3.21 17.25 -0.55
CA VAL A 25 -2.16 16.89 0.41
C VAL A 25 -1.40 15.65 -0.05
N GLY A 26 -2.11 14.62 -0.50
CA GLY A 26 -1.49 13.40 -1.05
C GLY A 26 -0.64 13.68 -2.28
N ALA A 27 -1.12 14.50 -3.21
CA ALA A 27 -0.39 14.93 -4.40
C ALA A 27 0.82 15.79 -4.04
N GLY A 28 0.67 16.72 -3.09
CA GLY A 28 1.76 17.55 -2.59
C GLY A 28 2.85 16.74 -1.91
N MET A 29 2.50 15.79 -1.05
CA MET A 29 3.47 14.84 -0.46
C MET A 29 4.16 14.01 -1.52
N LEU A 30 3.42 13.51 -2.53
CA LEU A 30 4.00 12.73 -3.62
C LEU A 30 4.97 13.58 -4.47
N PHE A 31 4.63 14.86 -4.70
CA PHE A 31 5.44 15.81 -5.43
C PHE A 31 6.73 16.15 -4.67
N VAL A 32 6.62 16.50 -3.38
CA VAL A 32 7.78 16.73 -2.50
C VAL A 32 8.66 15.48 -2.47
N ARG A 33 8.06 14.30 -2.33
CA ARG A 33 8.80 13.04 -2.37
C ARG A 33 9.56 12.88 -3.68
N ARG A 34 8.89 13.05 -4.83
CA ARG A 34 9.53 12.91 -6.15
C ARG A 34 10.63 13.94 -6.40
N ARG A 35 10.47 15.16 -5.88
CA ARG A 35 11.40 16.27 -6.12
C ARG A 35 12.66 16.21 -5.27
N TRP A 36 12.54 15.71 -4.04
CA TRP A 36 13.61 15.74 -3.04
C TRP A 36 14.21 14.35 -2.76
N TYR A 37 13.44 13.28 -2.93
CA TYR A 37 13.89 11.90 -2.76
C TYR A 37 13.89 11.19 -4.11
N GLY A 38 15.07 11.05 -4.70
CA GLY A 38 15.25 10.23 -5.90
C GLY A 38 14.81 8.77 -5.67
N PRO A 39 14.50 8.02 -6.73
CA PRO A 39 14.09 6.62 -6.60
C PRO A 39 15.24 5.79 -6.02
N ALA A 40 15.15 5.52 -4.72
CA ALA A 40 15.97 4.54 -4.03
C ALA A 40 15.62 3.15 -4.58
N LEU A 41 16.54 2.54 -5.31
CA LEU A 41 16.39 1.18 -5.81
C LEU A 41 17.13 0.22 -4.89
N GLU A 42 16.61 -0.98 -4.72
CA GLU A 42 17.30 -2.04 -3.99
C GLU A 42 18.21 -2.81 -4.95
N ARG A 43 19.46 -3.05 -4.55
CA ARG A 43 20.38 -3.90 -5.31
C ARG A 43 19.89 -5.33 -5.33
N GLY A 44 19.92 -5.97 -6.49
CA GLY A 44 19.21 -7.23 -6.76
C GLY A 44 19.64 -8.48 -5.96
N LYS A 45 20.65 -8.40 -5.09
CA LYS A 45 21.07 -9.53 -4.23
C LYS A 45 21.14 -9.20 -2.74
N CYS A 46 21.77 -8.08 -2.39
CA CYS A 46 21.97 -7.73 -0.98
C CYS A 46 20.87 -6.82 -0.42
N GLY A 47 19.97 -6.30 -1.28
CA GLY A 47 18.92 -5.39 -0.84
C GLY A 47 19.40 -4.00 -0.40
N ARG A 48 20.71 -3.71 -0.48
CA ARG A 48 21.21 -2.38 -0.14
C ARG A 48 20.61 -1.37 -1.11
N VAL A 49 20.14 -0.26 -0.56
CA VAL A 49 19.68 0.89 -1.35
C VAL A 49 20.85 1.42 -2.17
N PHE A 50 20.62 1.66 -3.46
CA PHE A 50 21.53 2.36 -4.35
C PHE A 50 20.78 3.48 -5.06
N ARG A 51 21.52 4.54 -5.40
CA ARG A 51 20.99 5.57 -6.28
C ARG A 51 21.20 5.11 -7.72
N PRO A 52 20.24 5.33 -8.64
CA PRO A 52 20.39 4.95 -10.05
C PRO A 52 21.58 5.62 -10.75
N GLU A 53 22.14 6.67 -10.15
CA GLU A 53 23.41 7.30 -10.53
C GLU A 53 24.62 6.35 -10.37
N ASP A 54 24.52 5.33 -9.50
CA ASP A 54 25.53 4.28 -9.35
C ASP A 54 25.46 3.31 -10.53
N LYS A 55 26.56 3.17 -11.28
CA LYS A 55 26.66 2.40 -12.54
C LYS A 55 26.34 0.90 -12.44
N SER A 56 26.10 0.34 -11.25
CA SER A 56 25.88 -1.11 -11.08
C SER A 56 24.70 -1.46 -10.15
N SER A 57 23.84 -2.36 -10.64
CA SER A 57 22.73 -2.98 -9.89
C SER A 57 23.18 -3.89 -8.73
N TYR A 58 24.49 -4.18 -8.66
CA TYR A 58 25.12 -4.98 -7.61
C TYR A 58 26.11 -4.15 -6.80
N CYS A 59 26.30 -4.52 -5.53
CA CYS A 59 27.32 -3.93 -4.68
C CYS A 59 28.70 -4.50 -5.03
N GLU A 60 29.80 -3.79 -4.76
CA GLU A 60 31.16 -4.30 -5.03
C GLU A 60 31.42 -5.65 -4.34
N GLN A 61 30.96 -5.81 -3.10
CA GLN A 61 31.02 -7.10 -2.37
C GLN A 61 30.17 -8.21 -3.02
N CYS A 62 29.10 -7.85 -3.70
CA CYS A 62 28.20 -8.76 -4.37
C CYS A 62 28.83 -9.23 -5.69
N VAL A 63 29.51 -8.30 -6.39
CA VAL A 63 30.26 -8.60 -7.61
C VAL A 63 31.46 -9.49 -7.27
N SER A 64 32.22 -9.19 -6.22
CA SER A 64 33.38 -10.00 -5.84
C SER A 64 32.97 -11.41 -5.44
N VAL A 65 31.94 -11.57 -4.60
CA VAL A 65 31.53 -12.90 -4.12
C VAL A 65 30.79 -13.71 -5.19
N PHE A 66 29.90 -13.10 -5.97
CA PHE A 66 29.01 -13.85 -6.85
C PHE A 66 29.34 -13.79 -8.35
N LEU A 67 29.96 -12.71 -8.82
CA LEU A 67 30.36 -12.56 -10.22
C LEU A 67 31.84 -12.93 -10.44
N LYS A 68 32.71 -12.70 -9.44
CA LYS A 68 34.14 -13.05 -9.48
C LYS A 68 34.49 -14.12 -8.44
N ARG A 69 33.93 -15.34 -8.57
CA ARG A 69 34.07 -16.47 -7.62
C ARG A 69 35.50 -16.84 -7.18
N ASN A 70 36.54 -16.43 -7.92
CA ASN A 70 37.94 -16.75 -7.62
C ASN A 70 38.69 -15.65 -6.85
N ALA A 71 38.05 -14.53 -6.51
CA ALA A 71 38.72 -13.38 -5.91
C ALA A 71 38.74 -13.39 -4.36
N VAL A 72 38.00 -14.30 -3.72
CA VAL A 72 37.69 -14.21 -2.29
C VAL A 72 37.72 -15.59 -1.62
N SER A 73 38.24 -15.68 -0.39
CA SER A 73 38.27 -16.93 0.38
C SER A 73 36.87 -17.52 0.58
N ILE A 74 36.77 -18.85 0.62
CA ILE A 74 35.50 -19.58 0.74
C ILE A 74 34.71 -19.15 1.98
N GLU A 75 35.37 -18.85 3.09
CA GLU A 75 34.74 -18.36 4.33
C GLU A 75 34.00 -17.04 4.14
N GLN A 76 34.56 -16.11 3.38
CA GLN A 76 33.91 -14.82 3.11
C GLN A 76 32.72 -14.97 2.15
N GLN A 77 32.78 -15.96 1.25
CA GLN A 77 31.67 -16.29 0.35
C GLN A 77 30.48 -16.87 1.13
N THR A 78 30.72 -17.82 2.05
CA THR A 78 29.66 -18.46 2.85
C THR A 78 29.04 -17.47 3.83
N ALA A 79 29.84 -16.62 4.49
CA ALA A 79 29.34 -15.58 5.39
C ALA A 79 28.42 -14.58 4.67
N LYS A 80 28.77 -14.16 3.45
CA LYS A 80 27.94 -13.27 2.63
C LYS A 80 26.68 -13.96 2.11
N ALA A 81 26.76 -15.23 1.71
CA ALA A 81 25.59 -16.00 1.32
C ALA A 81 24.59 -16.15 2.49
N ALA A 82 25.09 -16.43 3.70
CA ALA A 82 24.27 -16.50 4.90
C ALA A 82 23.64 -15.14 5.27
N GLN A 83 24.35 -14.03 5.04
CA GLN A 83 23.80 -12.69 5.20
C GLN A 83 22.65 -12.42 4.23
N VAL A 84 22.84 -12.73 2.93
CA VAL A 84 21.82 -12.54 1.89
C VAL A 84 20.59 -13.40 2.19
N ARG A 85 20.77 -14.67 2.54
CA ARG A 85 19.66 -15.57 2.89
C ARG A 85 18.85 -15.06 4.09
N ARG A 86 19.51 -14.54 5.13
CA ARG A 86 18.82 -13.93 6.28
C ARG A 86 18.03 -12.70 5.86
N TRP A 87 18.60 -11.85 5.01
CA TRP A 87 17.91 -10.67 4.50
C TRP A 87 16.68 -11.05 3.65
N GLU A 88 16.80 -12.01 2.74
CA GLU A 88 15.66 -12.50 1.94
C GLU A 88 14.53 -13.06 2.80
N LEU A 89 14.88 -13.83 3.84
CA LEU A 89 13.91 -14.35 4.80
C LEU A 89 13.21 -13.23 5.57
N MET A 90 13.97 -12.26 6.11
CA MET A 90 13.41 -11.12 6.83
C MET A 90 12.54 -10.26 5.93
N ASN A 91 13.00 -9.95 4.72
CA ASN A 91 12.24 -9.14 3.77
C ASN A 91 10.94 -9.85 3.37
N GLY A 92 10.99 -11.16 3.12
CA GLY A 92 9.79 -11.96 2.87
C GLY A 92 8.78 -11.93 4.03
N LEU A 93 9.26 -11.97 5.28
CA LEU A 93 8.40 -11.85 6.46
C LEU A 93 7.78 -10.45 6.59
N VAL A 94 8.57 -9.40 6.37
CA VAL A 94 8.09 -8.01 6.41
C VAL A 94 7.03 -7.77 5.35
N VAL A 95 7.26 -8.20 4.10
CA VAL A 95 6.30 -8.05 3.01
C VAL A 95 5.00 -8.83 3.29
N ARG A 96 5.11 -10.03 3.89
CA ARG A 96 3.93 -10.80 4.33
C ARG A 96 3.18 -10.11 5.45
N GLY A 97 3.89 -9.59 6.45
CA GLY A 97 3.30 -8.82 7.55
C GLY A 97 2.55 -7.58 7.04
N LEU A 98 3.17 -6.84 6.11
CA LEU A 98 2.55 -5.70 5.43
C LEU A 98 1.30 -6.11 4.63
N GLY A 99 1.33 -7.25 3.94
CA GLY A 99 0.19 -7.76 3.19
C GLY A 99 -1.00 -8.19 4.06
N VAL A 100 -0.78 -8.54 5.33
CA VAL A 100 -1.83 -8.86 6.31
C VAL A 100 -2.35 -7.59 6.98
N ALA A 101 -1.45 -6.70 7.42
CA ALA A 101 -1.83 -5.47 8.11
C ALA A 101 -2.52 -4.46 7.18
N VAL A 102 -2.09 -4.37 5.92
CA VAL A 102 -2.64 -3.47 4.91
C VAL A 102 -3.12 -4.28 3.72
N PRO A 103 -4.44 -4.34 3.45
CA PRO A 103 -4.97 -4.98 2.26
C PRO A 103 -4.31 -4.41 1.00
N GLY A 104 -3.69 -5.27 0.19
CA GLY A 104 -2.97 -4.85 -1.02
C GLY A 104 -1.50 -4.40 -0.80
N GLY A 105 -1.00 -4.36 0.44
CA GLY A 105 0.38 -3.95 0.76
C GLY A 105 1.46 -4.76 0.01
N ARG A 106 1.26 -6.07 -0.13
CA ARG A 106 2.15 -6.95 -0.91
C ARG A 106 2.26 -6.54 -2.39
N GLN A 107 1.16 -6.08 -2.98
CA GLN A 107 1.10 -5.73 -4.40
C GLN A 107 1.73 -4.37 -4.67
N ILE A 108 1.61 -3.43 -3.73
CA ILE A 108 2.32 -2.14 -3.77
C ILE A 108 3.83 -2.37 -3.76
N VAL A 109 4.31 -3.25 -2.88
CA VAL A 109 5.73 -3.64 -2.83
C VAL A 109 6.15 -4.40 -4.09
N GLY A 110 5.29 -5.30 -4.59
CA GLY A 110 5.51 -6.08 -5.81
C GLY A 110 5.36 -5.30 -7.13
N ARG A 111 5.44 -3.96 -7.10
CA ARG A 111 5.29 -3.04 -8.25
C ARG A 111 3.93 -3.08 -8.96
N ARG A 112 2.94 -3.81 -8.43
CA ARG A 112 1.55 -3.80 -8.92
C ARG A 112 0.74 -2.80 -8.07
N VAL A 113 1.12 -1.53 -8.19
CA VAL A 113 0.58 -0.45 -7.34
C VAL A 113 -0.93 -0.27 -7.53
N VAL A 114 -1.42 -0.32 -8.78
CA VAL A 114 -2.83 -0.13 -9.09
C VAL A 114 -3.70 -1.20 -8.44
N SER A 115 -3.33 -2.48 -8.57
CA SER A 115 -4.09 -3.57 -7.92
C SER A 115 -4.05 -3.47 -6.40
N GLY A 116 -2.91 -3.06 -5.84
CA GLY A 116 -2.77 -2.84 -4.39
C GLY A 116 -3.67 -1.72 -3.87
N ILE A 117 -3.75 -0.61 -4.61
CA ILE A 117 -4.66 0.50 -4.30
C ILE A 117 -6.12 0.05 -4.40
N LEU A 118 -6.50 -0.65 -5.48
CA LEU A 118 -7.87 -1.14 -5.67
C LEU A 118 -8.30 -2.07 -4.52
N LEU A 119 -7.46 -3.02 -4.13
CA LEU A 119 -7.76 -3.92 -3.02
C LEU A 119 -7.85 -3.18 -1.68
N ASN A 120 -6.99 -2.18 -1.47
CA ASN A 120 -7.08 -1.33 -0.30
C ASN A 120 -8.43 -0.59 -0.26
N PHE A 121 -8.87 0.00 -1.37
CA PHE A 121 -10.17 0.66 -1.45
C PHE A 121 -11.35 -0.30 -1.26
N ILE A 122 -11.35 -1.45 -1.92
CA ILE A 122 -12.42 -2.45 -1.84
C ILE A 122 -12.63 -2.94 -0.40
N VAL A 123 -11.56 -3.05 0.39
CA VAL A 123 -11.63 -3.52 1.79
C VAL A 123 -11.95 -2.38 2.76
N TRP A 124 -11.26 -1.24 2.64
CA TRP A 124 -11.41 -0.15 3.60
C TRP A 124 -12.68 0.66 3.40
N LEU A 125 -13.16 0.85 2.17
CA LEU A 125 -14.37 1.61 1.89
C LEU A 125 -15.61 1.05 2.61
N PRO A 126 -15.91 -0.26 2.57
CA PRO A 126 -17.02 -0.81 3.34
C PRO A 126 -16.77 -0.80 4.86
N LEU A 127 -15.53 -1.00 5.33
CA LEU A 127 -15.23 -0.92 6.77
C LEU A 127 -15.41 0.49 7.33
N LEU A 128 -14.87 1.50 6.65
CA LEU A 128 -15.05 2.91 7.01
C LEU A 128 -16.52 3.33 6.85
N GLY A 129 -17.20 2.80 5.82
CA GLY A 129 -18.63 2.92 5.64
C GLY A 129 -19.40 2.44 6.87
N ALA A 130 -19.10 1.23 7.35
CA ALA A 130 -19.77 0.64 8.52
C ALA A 130 -19.47 1.36 9.85
N VAL A 131 -18.23 1.78 10.06
CA VAL A 131 -17.77 2.33 11.35
C VAL A 131 -18.03 3.83 11.49
N ALA A 132 -17.83 4.60 10.42
CA ALA A 132 -17.96 6.04 10.45
C ALA A 132 -19.21 6.52 9.70
N TRP A 133 -19.41 6.09 8.45
CA TRP A 133 -20.43 6.70 7.59
C TRP A 133 -21.86 6.33 8.00
N VAL A 134 -22.11 5.04 8.28
CA VAL A 134 -23.42 4.54 8.72
C VAL A 134 -23.91 5.21 10.02
N PRO A 135 -23.11 5.24 11.11
CA PRO A 135 -23.58 5.85 12.35
C PRO A 135 -23.59 7.38 12.32
N LEU A 136 -22.72 8.06 11.57
CA LEU A 136 -22.59 9.52 11.61
C LEU A 136 -23.49 10.26 10.60
N PHE A 137 -23.69 9.70 9.41
CA PHE A 137 -24.37 10.41 8.31
C PHE A 137 -25.69 9.75 7.90
N LEU A 138 -25.69 8.44 7.70
CA LEU A 138 -26.88 7.71 7.23
C LEU A 138 -28.05 7.77 8.22
N ARG A 139 -27.76 7.79 9.53
CA ARG A 139 -28.79 7.99 10.58
C ARG A 139 -29.54 9.31 10.44
N THR A 140 -28.89 10.34 9.91
CA THR A 140 -29.44 11.70 9.78
C THR A 140 -30.17 11.88 8.46
N ILE A 141 -29.68 11.27 7.38
CA ILE A 141 -30.23 11.44 6.02
C ILE A 141 -31.46 10.56 5.81
N GLU A 142 -31.47 9.32 6.32
CA GLU A 142 -32.51 8.34 5.98
C GLU A 142 -32.87 7.45 7.18
N PRO A 143 -33.74 7.93 8.09
CA PRO A 143 -34.05 7.25 9.35
C PRO A 143 -34.91 5.99 9.20
N SER A 144 -35.52 5.77 8.02
CA SER A 144 -36.38 4.62 7.72
C SER A 144 -35.61 3.38 7.25
N LEU A 145 -34.32 3.52 6.93
CA LEU A 145 -33.51 2.41 6.44
C LEU A 145 -33.15 1.42 7.57
N PRO A 146 -33.09 0.10 7.32
CA PRO A 146 -32.64 -0.89 8.30
C PRO A 146 -31.11 -0.80 8.48
N LEU A 147 -30.66 0.24 9.19
CA LEU A 147 -29.25 0.61 9.37
C LEU A 147 -28.40 -0.54 9.92
N ARG A 148 -28.95 -1.39 10.80
CA ARG A 148 -28.24 -2.56 11.36
C ARG A 148 -27.90 -3.60 10.29
N GLY A 149 -28.81 -3.86 9.35
CA GLY A 149 -28.59 -4.83 8.27
C GLY A 149 -27.51 -4.35 7.30
N LEU A 150 -27.57 -3.06 6.92
CA LEU A 150 -26.56 -2.44 6.07
C LEU A 150 -25.18 -2.42 6.75
N GLN A 151 -25.12 -2.06 8.03
CA GLN A 151 -23.87 -2.04 8.79
C GLN A 151 -23.24 -3.43 8.87
N LEU A 152 -24.03 -4.47 9.20
CA LEU A 152 -23.56 -5.85 9.24
C LEU A 152 -23.09 -6.34 7.87
N GLY A 153 -23.81 -6.01 6.80
CA GLY A 153 -23.42 -6.34 5.43
C GLY A 153 -22.08 -5.72 5.03
N LEU A 154 -21.86 -4.44 5.38
CA LEU A 154 -20.61 -3.74 5.12
C LEU A 154 -19.44 -4.28 5.95
N VAL A 155 -19.65 -4.58 7.24
CA VAL A 155 -18.64 -5.24 8.09
C VAL A 155 -18.29 -6.61 7.52
N PHE A 156 -19.28 -7.40 7.11
CA PHE A 156 -19.05 -8.72 6.53
C PHE A 156 -18.27 -8.63 5.21
N ALA A 157 -18.66 -7.74 4.31
CA ALA A 157 -17.97 -7.54 3.03
C ALA A 157 -16.53 -7.06 3.23
N GLY A 158 -16.31 -6.08 4.09
CA GLY A 158 -14.98 -5.56 4.43
C GLY A 158 -14.12 -6.60 5.14
N GLY A 159 -14.68 -7.31 6.12
CA GLY A 159 -14.00 -8.38 6.85
C GLY A 159 -13.63 -9.55 5.95
N ALA A 160 -14.55 -10.03 5.11
CA ALA A 160 -14.28 -11.09 4.14
C ALA A 160 -13.20 -10.66 3.12
N GLY A 161 -13.28 -9.43 2.61
CA GLY A 161 -12.26 -8.88 1.73
C GLY A 161 -10.88 -8.79 2.40
N TRP A 162 -10.84 -8.42 3.68
CA TRP A 162 -9.59 -8.40 4.45
C TRP A 162 -9.02 -9.80 4.67
N VAL A 163 -9.86 -10.78 5.02
CA VAL A 163 -9.44 -12.18 5.17
C VAL A 163 -8.89 -12.71 3.84
N VAL A 164 -9.58 -12.47 2.72
CA VAL A 164 -9.10 -12.87 1.39
C VAL A 164 -7.77 -12.19 1.06
N ALA A 165 -7.63 -10.89 1.34
CA ALA A 165 -6.39 -10.17 1.14
C ALA A 165 -5.24 -10.74 1.99
N ALA A 166 -5.50 -11.03 3.27
CA ALA A 166 -4.53 -11.60 4.20
C ALA A 166 -4.11 -13.03 3.79
N LEU A 167 -5.06 -13.87 3.38
CA LEU A 167 -4.79 -15.22 2.86
C LEU A 167 -3.99 -15.16 1.56
N SER A 168 -4.31 -14.22 0.67
CA SER A 168 -3.55 -14.00 -0.56
C SER A 168 -2.12 -13.50 -0.30
N ALA A 169 -1.88 -12.81 0.81
CA ALA A 169 -0.55 -12.38 1.20
C ALA A 169 0.33 -13.58 1.62
N TRP A 170 -0.28 -14.58 2.26
CA TRP A 170 0.35 -15.81 2.72
C TRP A 170 0.47 -16.91 1.66
N SER A 171 -0.38 -16.91 0.63
CA SER A 171 -0.29 -17.89 -0.44
C SER A 171 1.02 -17.69 -1.23
N ARG A 172 1.83 -18.75 -1.31
CA ARG A 172 3.18 -18.74 -1.93
C ARG A 172 3.17 -18.69 -3.46
N ARG A 173 2.08 -18.22 -4.07
CA ARG A 173 1.98 -18.06 -5.54
C ARG A 173 2.06 -16.59 -5.93
#